data_AF-A0AAE3UID3-F1
#
_entry.id   AF-A0AAE3UID3-F1
#
_cell.length_a   1.000
_cell.length_b   1.000
_cell.length_c   1.000
_cell.angle_alpha   90.00
_cell.angle_beta   90.00
_cell.angle_gamma   90.00
#
_symmetry.space_group_name_H-M   'P 1'
#
loop_
_entity.id
_entity.type
_entity.pdbx_description
1 polymer ?
#
loop_
_entity_poly.entity_id
_entity_poly.type
_entity_poly.pdbx_seq_one_letter_code
_entity_poly.pdbx_strand_id
1 'polypeptide(L)'
;MYIPILSAVLSVTRRQTEQKGQQGNQKRSYFHFFYLLLVGSLLLSVNSQAASYTWNGSVSTDWNTAANWTPAAVPASTDDVTINTVSVNRYPVLVANTTLNSFTLNSGSIDLAGFILTCNGTTTLKGGTFGSSLTKGEIKALGGTTSFGSATTSVTINTLVTVIGPVVSGMQNTTFNEMVNFTKNGGYLESANGNNVFKETVTITMTDGLRWSLAQNYPDTFYKDLTITVNKPNGNYGVVIGKSVYKGNITTNIITAAVYLYGTQEATGKLIMGQVGVQPYLYLTNFISQTTDPLAIQMPGLPTAGNGGVIALENCVFYGDVRFWGYQLYYKGCTFFRRAILQKSTWVNGTPNPARVADWSSAWTPPGSVPTPIPNPANTGSDGVILNTLYGPVIINGGGTWIGGWFGANQRSIFYDEVTIINPTNGTFGISYSNTADVFLKKLTLDGSLFTFGNSGAITTFGEGVVLQDGGVYNGLNLQKVVFKGTTARQLTFGSNTQLHLGTGFVSESELTVTAPHLYLDGATFLKPATFIKTVAGDNISIGGNVFKDKVLIKNQATSGTIQMATQYNDIINKGQ
;
A
#
# COMPACT_ATOMS: atom_id res chain seq x y z
N MET A 1 47.98 10.36 -101.38
CA MET A 1 47.30 9.56 -100.33
C MET A 1 47.38 10.32 -99.01
N TYR A 2 46.50 11.29 -98.69
CA TYR A 2 46.45 11.94 -97.35
C TYR A 2 45.22 12.87 -97.09
N ILE A 3 44.05 12.63 -97.70
CA ILE A 3 42.87 13.51 -97.58
C ILE A 3 41.70 12.98 -96.68
N PRO A 4 41.50 11.66 -96.42
CA PRO A 4 40.37 11.21 -95.60
C PRO A 4 40.54 11.45 -94.08
N ILE A 5 41.78 11.56 -93.60
CA ILE A 5 42.09 11.56 -92.15
C ILE A 5 41.82 12.92 -91.52
N LEU A 6 42.04 14.02 -92.25
CA LEU A 6 41.90 15.39 -91.70
C LEU A 6 40.42 15.77 -91.46
N SER A 7 39.51 15.34 -92.36
CA SER A 7 38.06 15.57 -92.23
C SER A 7 37.46 14.79 -91.05
N ALA A 8 37.92 13.54 -90.86
CA ALA A 8 37.51 12.73 -89.72
C ALA A 8 37.97 13.35 -88.38
N VAL A 9 39.22 13.80 -88.29
CA VAL A 9 39.78 14.42 -87.07
C VAL A 9 39.08 15.73 -86.71
N LEU A 10 38.78 16.61 -87.69
CA LEU A 10 38.03 17.84 -87.44
C LEU A 10 36.58 17.57 -87.00
N SER A 11 35.92 16.55 -87.58
CA SER A 11 34.55 16.17 -87.19
C SER A 11 34.47 15.61 -85.77
N VAL A 12 35.47 14.81 -85.35
CA VAL A 12 35.56 14.23 -84.01
C VAL A 12 35.88 15.32 -82.98
N THR A 13 36.80 16.23 -83.29
CA THR A 13 37.18 17.32 -82.38
C THR A 13 36.01 18.28 -82.15
N ARG A 14 35.22 18.59 -83.19
CA ARG A 14 34.01 19.42 -83.09
C ARG A 14 32.92 18.75 -82.26
N ARG A 15 32.64 17.46 -82.47
CA ARG A 15 31.68 16.68 -81.67
C ARG A 15 32.06 16.58 -80.20
N GLN A 16 33.35 16.41 -79.88
CA GLN A 16 33.80 16.38 -78.48
C GLN A 16 33.68 17.73 -77.78
N THR A 17 33.86 18.84 -78.51
CA THR A 17 33.72 20.19 -77.95
C THR A 17 32.25 20.53 -77.69
N GLU A 18 31.34 20.16 -78.60
CA GLU A 18 29.89 20.31 -78.44
C GLU A 18 29.33 19.44 -77.30
N GLN A 19 29.80 18.19 -77.16
CA GLN A 19 29.39 17.30 -76.05
C GLN A 19 29.86 17.82 -74.68
N LYS A 20 31.07 18.41 -74.58
CA LYS A 20 31.55 19.04 -73.34
C LYS A 20 30.75 20.29 -72.97
N GLY A 21 30.37 21.12 -73.96
CA GLY A 21 29.52 22.30 -73.75
C GLY A 21 28.11 21.93 -73.26
N GLN A 22 27.50 20.89 -73.84
CA GLN A 22 26.19 20.40 -73.42
C GLN A 22 26.21 19.78 -72.01
N GLN A 23 27.26 19.01 -71.66
CA GLN A 23 27.41 18.49 -70.29
C GLN A 23 27.64 19.60 -69.25
N GLY A 24 28.38 20.67 -69.59
CA GLY A 24 28.58 21.82 -68.71
C GLY A 24 27.28 22.60 -68.43
N ASN A 25 26.45 22.80 -69.46
CA ASN A 25 25.16 23.46 -69.32
C ASN A 25 24.13 22.61 -68.56
N GLN A 26 24.13 21.29 -68.77
CA GLN A 26 23.31 20.39 -67.96
C GLN A 26 23.71 20.40 -66.48
N LYS A 27 25.01 20.33 -66.16
CA LYS A 27 25.48 20.39 -64.76
C LYS A 27 25.13 21.72 -64.07
N ARG A 28 25.21 22.85 -64.77
CA ARG A 28 24.76 24.15 -64.25
C ARG A 28 23.25 24.20 -64.05
N SER A 29 22.47 23.60 -64.96
CA SER A 29 21.01 23.50 -64.83
C SER A 29 20.60 22.63 -63.63
N TYR A 30 21.25 21.48 -63.44
CA TYR A 30 21.03 20.65 -62.25
C TYR A 30 21.44 21.37 -60.97
N PHE A 31 22.53 22.14 -60.96
CA PHE A 31 22.95 22.90 -59.78
C PHE A 31 21.96 24.03 -59.44
N HIS A 32 21.43 24.75 -60.44
CA HIS A 32 20.38 25.76 -60.22
C HIS A 32 19.06 25.15 -59.79
N PHE A 33 18.69 24.00 -60.36
CA PHE A 33 17.49 23.25 -59.96
C PHE A 33 17.62 22.73 -58.52
N PHE A 34 18.79 22.17 -58.15
CA PHE A 34 19.05 21.71 -56.78
C PHE A 34 19.08 22.88 -55.79
N TYR A 35 19.67 24.02 -56.16
CA TYR A 35 19.71 25.22 -55.33
C TYR A 35 18.31 25.85 -55.15
N LEU A 36 17.48 25.88 -56.21
CA LEU A 36 16.08 26.31 -56.12
C LEU A 36 15.23 25.34 -55.29
N LEU A 37 15.48 24.03 -55.37
CA LEU A 37 14.82 23.01 -54.54
C LEU A 37 15.25 23.12 -53.07
N LEU A 38 16.53 23.42 -52.81
CA LEU A 38 17.07 23.63 -51.46
C LEU A 38 16.56 24.94 -50.84
N VAL A 39 16.55 26.05 -51.60
CA VAL A 39 16.03 27.35 -51.13
C VAL A 39 14.51 27.29 -50.99
N GLY A 40 13.81 26.62 -51.90
CA GLY A 40 12.36 26.37 -51.81
C GLY A 40 11.99 25.47 -50.61
N SER A 41 12.80 24.47 -50.27
CA SER A 41 12.56 23.63 -49.08
C SER A 41 12.91 24.34 -47.77
N LEU A 42 13.92 25.23 -47.74
CA LEU A 42 14.17 26.07 -46.57
C LEU A 42 13.09 27.15 -46.36
N LEU A 43 12.48 27.68 -47.43
CA LEU A 43 11.40 28.68 -47.35
C LEU A 43 10.00 28.10 -47.06
N LEU A 44 9.81 26.78 -47.22
CA LEU A 44 8.56 26.08 -46.85
C LEU A 44 8.54 25.61 -45.38
N SER A 45 9.58 25.92 -44.60
CA SER A 45 9.52 25.79 -43.14
C SER A 45 8.72 26.95 -42.54
N VAL A 46 7.41 27.01 -42.86
CA VAL A 46 6.48 27.74 -42.00
C VAL A 46 6.55 27.08 -40.63
N ASN A 47 7.17 27.78 -39.69
CA ASN A 47 7.03 27.48 -38.29
C ASN A 47 5.53 27.50 -37.99
N SER A 48 4.90 26.33 -37.94
CA SER A 48 3.57 26.16 -37.37
C SER A 48 3.71 26.42 -35.87
N GLN A 49 3.79 27.68 -35.49
CA GLN A 49 3.72 28.07 -34.10
C GLN A 49 2.29 27.79 -33.63
N ALA A 50 2.15 27.19 -32.45
CA ALA A 50 0.85 27.02 -31.81
C ALA A 50 0.17 28.39 -31.69
N ALA A 51 -0.97 28.57 -32.34
CA ALA A 51 -1.80 29.75 -32.16
C ALA A 51 -2.77 29.51 -31.00
N SER A 52 -3.14 30.57 -30.28
CA SER A 52 -4.11 30.50 -29.19
C SER A 52 -5.47 30.99 -29.66
N TYR A 53 -6.50 30.18 -29.47
CA TYR A 53 -7.88 30.48 -29.82
C TYR A 53 -8.79 30.50 -28.59
N THR A 54 -9.60 31.53 -28.48
CA THR A 54 -10.63 31.64 -27.43
C THR A 54 -12.02 31.52 -28.03
N TRP A 55 -12.85 30.64 -27.46
CA TRP A 55 -14.25 30.54 -27.87
C TRP A 55 -15.03 31.78 -27.43
N ASN A 56 -15.69 32.45 -28.38
CA ASN A 56 -16.56 33.60 -28.15
C ASN A 56 -18.05 33.29 -28.40
N GLY A 57 -18.36 32.25 -29.18
CA GLY A 57 -19.74 31.79 -29.45
C GLY A 57 -20.64 32.85 -30.12
N SER A 58 -20.08 33.83 -30.82
CA SER A 58 -20.80 34.99 -31.34
C SER A 58 -21.80 34.66 -32.45
N VAL A 59 -21.64 33.54 -33.16
CA VAL A 59 -22.48 33.14 -34.31
C VAL A 59 -23.33 31.89 -34.01
N SER A 60 -22.77 30.85 -33.43
CA SER A 60 -23.47 29.58 -33.19
C SER A 60 -22.80 28.77 -32.07
N THR A 61 -23.25 27.53 -31.84
CA THR A 61 -22.58 26.54 -30.99
C THR A 61 -21.65 25.61 -31.77
N ASP A 62 -21.60 25.71 -33.11
CA ASP A 62 -20.83 24.80 -33.96
C ASP A 62 -19.33 25.11 -33.87
N TRP A 63 -18.54 24.12 -33.42
CA TRP A 63 -17.08 24.19 -33.30
C TRP A 63 -16.40 24.65 -34.60
N ASN A 64 -16.93 24.24 -35.75
CA ASN A 64 -16.32 24.51 -37.06
C ASN A 64 -16.67 25.88 -37.67
N THR A 65 -17.47 26.70 -36.97
CA THR A 65 -17.75 28.07 -37.41
C THR A 65 -16.62 29.00 -36.97
N ALA A 66 -15.74 29.40 -37.90
CA ALA A 66 -14.56 30.24 -37.63
C ALA A 66 -14.85 31.54 -36.84
N ALA A 67 -16.01 32.17 -37.07
CA ALA A 67 -16.41 33.39 -36.38
C ALA A 67 -16.73 33.19 -34.88
N ASN A 68 -16.92 31.96 -34.41
CA ASN A 68 -17.07 31.65 -32.99
C ASN A 68 -15.74 31.67 -32.22
N TRP A 69 -14.61 31.88 -32.91
CA TRP A 69 -13.28 31.88 -32.34
C TRP A 69 -12.63 33.27 -32.41
N THR A 70 -11.74 33.55 -31.48
CA THR A 70 -10.87 34.74 -31.48
C THR A 70 -9.42 34.28 -31.35
N PRO A 71 -8.55 34.53 -32.34
CA PRO A 71 -8.83 35.13 -33.66
C PRO A 71 -9.78 34.25 -34.51
N ALA A 72 -10.42 34.84 -35.53
CA ALA A 72 -11.46 34.19 -36.31
C ALA A 72 -10.91 33.13 -37.29
N ALA A 73 -10.62 31.94 -36.77
CA ALA A 73 -10.32 30.73 -37.53
C ALA A 73 -10.66 29.51 -36.67
N VAL A 74 -10.87 28.35 -37.30
CA VAL A 74 -11.10 27.09 -36.57
C VAL A 74 -9.76 26.56 -36.06
N PRO A 75 -9.62 26.22 -34.76
CA PRO A 75 -8.38 25.68 -34.22
C PRO A 75 -7.96 24.36 -34.89
N ALA A 76 -6.68 24.25 -35.22
CA ALA A 76 -6.06 23.04 -35.75
C ALA A 76 -5.33 22.23 -34.65
N SER A 77 -4.75 21.09 -35.03
CA SER A 77 -4.18 20.13 -34.06
C SER A 77 -2.94 20.59 -33.31
N THR A 78 -2.30 21.67 -33.77
CA THR A 78 -1.14 22.28 -33.12
C THR A 78 -1.51 23.45 -32.22
N ASP A 79 -2.79 23.82 -32.16
CA ASP A 79 -3.24 25.04 -31.52
C ASP A 79 -3.69 24.84 -30.07
N ASP A 80 -3.66 25.93 -29.31
CA ASP A 80 -4.12 25.99 -27.93
C ASP A 80 -5.52 26.60 -27.86
N VAL A 81 -6.44 25.92 -27.19
CA VAL A 81 -7.83 26.36 -27.07
C VAL A 81 -8.15 26.78 -25.63
N THR A 82 -8.81 27.92 -25.48
CA THR A 82 -9.39 28.38 -24.22
C THR A 82 -10.90 28.58 -24.34
N ILE A 83 -11.64 28.03 -23.39
CA ILE A 83 -13.07 28.29 -23.20
C ILE A 83 -13.27 29.01 -21.88
N ASN A 84 -13.97 30.15 -21.97
CA ASN A 84 -14.43 30.94 -20.84
C ASN A 84 -15.96 30.95 -20.81
N THR A 85 -16.53 31.49 -19.74
CA THR A 85 -17.94 31.88 -19.75
C THR A 85 -18.16 32.93 -20.84
N VAL A 86 -19.15 32.70 -21.70
CA VAL A 86 -19.58 33.65 -22.74
C VAL A 86 -20.96 34.18 -22.38
N SER A 87 -21.18 35.49 -22.56
CA SER A 87 -22.44 36.17 -22.19
C SER A 87 -23.65 35.67 -22.97
N VAL A 88 -23.43 35.15 -24.18
CA VAL A 88 -24.47 34.67 -25.09
C VAL A 88 -24.89 33.22 -24.82
N ASN A 89 -24.29 32.54 -23.84
CA ASN A 89 -24.59 31.15 -23.46
C ASN A 89 -24.57 30.13 -24.63
N ARG A 90 -23.83 30.44 -25.71
CA ARG A 90 -23.60 29.54 -26.84
C ARG A 90 -22.23 28.90 -26.67
N TYR A 91 -22.20 27.73 -26.05
CA TYR A 91 -20.98 26.96 -25.82
C TYR A 91 -20.69 26.02 -27.01
N PRO A 92 -19.42 25.63 -27.22
CA PRO A 92 -19.06 24.81 -28.36
C PRO A 92 -19.63 23.39 -28.24
N VAL A 93 -20.04 22.86 -29.38
CA VAL A 93 -20.45 21.48 -29.61
C VAL A 93 -19.52 20.88 -30.65
N LEU A 94 -18.83 19.79 -30.31
CA LEU A 94 -18.01 19.05 -31.27
C LEU A 94 -18.90 18.36 -32.31
N VAL A 95 -18.39 18.29 -33.54
CA VAL A 95 -19.07 17.60 -34.65
C VAL A 95 -18.22 16.46 -35.25
N ALA A 96 -17.01 16.28 -34.74
CA ALA A 96 -16.07 15.23 -35.08
C ALA A 96 -15.01 15.09 -33.96
N ASN A 97 -14.27 13.99 -33.96
CA ASN A 97 -13.07 13.86 -33.11
C ASN A 97 -12.11 15.01 -33.40
N THR A 98 -11.62 15.65 -32.35
CA THR A 98 -10.80 16.85 -32.45
C THR A 98 -9.50 16.64 -31.68
N THR A 99 -8.38 17.02 -32.29
CA THR A 99 -7.05 17.00 -31.66
C THR A 99 -6.59 18.43 -31.51
N LEU A 100 -5.92 18.75 -30.41
CA LEU A 100 -5.35 20.05 -30.07
C LEU A 100 -3.96 19.90 -29.46
N ASN A 101 -3.20 20.99 -29.41
CA ASN A 101 -2.01 21.05 -28.57
C ASN A 101 -2.45 21.13 -27.11
N SER A 102 -2.91 22.29 -26.64
CA SER A 102 -3.40 22.45 -25.26
C SER A 102 -4.88 22.82 -25.21
N PHE A 103 -5.54 22.49 -24.11
CA PHE A 103 -6.93 22.85 -23.87
C PHE A 103 -7.12 23.38 -22.45
N THR A 104 -7.79 24.53 -22.35
CA THR A 104 -8.14 25.17 -21.09
C THR A 104 -9.64 25.47 -21.02
N LEU A 105 -10.33 24.90 -20.04
CA LEU A 105 -11.66 25.34 -19.62
C LEU A 105 -11.53 26.14 -18.33
N ASN A 106 -11.61 27.46 -18.40
CA ASN A 106 -11.60 28.30 -17.19
C ASN A 106 -12.98 28.28 -16.50
N SER A 107 -14.05 28.32 -17.29
CA SER A 107 -15.45 28.31 -16.86
C SER A 107 -16.37 28.04 -18.06
N GLY A 108 -17.68 27.90 -17.82
CA GLY A 108 -18.67 27.68 -18.88
C GLY A 108 -18.88 26.21 -19.20
N SER A 109 -19.10 25.88 -20.48
CA SER A 109 -19.32 24.49 -20.89
C SER A 109 -18.73 24.18 -22.26
N ILE A 110 -18.59 22.88 -22.55
CA ILE A 110 -18.37 22.32 -23.88
C ILE A 110 -19.16 21.01 -23.97
N ASP A 111 -19.79 20.78 -25.10
CA ASP A 111 -20.40 19.52 -25.45
C ASP A 111 -19.47 18.72 -26.38
N LEU A 112 -19.17 17.48 -26.02
CA LEU A 112 -18.39 16.59 -26.88
C LEU A 112 -19.27 15.83 -27.88
N ALA A 113 -20.59 15.79 -27.70
CA ALA A 113 -21.55 15.13 -28.59
C ALA A 113 -21.15 13.70 -29.03
N GLY A 114 -20.55 12.92 -28.12
CA GLY A 114 -20.07 11.56 -28.40
C GLY A 114 -18.67 11.45 -29.01
N PHE A 115 -18.01 12.57 -29.32
CA PHE A 115 -16.68 12.60 -29.92
C PHE A 115 -15.55 12.65 -28.89
N ILE A 116 -14.34 12.36 -29.38
CA ILE A 116 -13.10 12.39 -28.59
C ILE A 116 -12.42 13.74 -28.78
N LEU A 117 -12.11 14.43 -27.68
CA LEU A 117 -11.18 15.55 -27.65
C LEU A 117 -9.80 15.03 -27.20
N THR A 118 -8.80 15.16 -28.05
CA THR A 118 -7.42 14.75 -27.75
C THR A 118 -6.54 15.98 -27.56
N CYS A 119 -5.79 16.03 -26.46
CA CYS A 119 -4.88 17.12 -26.14
C CYS A 119 -3.47 16.57 -25.94
N ASN A 120 -2.52 16.98 -26.78
CA ASN A 120 -1.14 16.45 -26.76
C ASN A 120 -0.22 17.22 -25.80
N GLY A 121 -0.60 18.44 -25.44
CA GLY A 121 0.07 19.35 -24.52
C GLY A 121 -0.70 19.47 -23.21
N THR A 122 -0.81 20.69 -22.68
CA THR A 122 -1.41 20.92 -21.35
C THR A 122 -2.94 20.83 -21.40
N THR A 123 -3.54 20.11 -20.45
CA THR A 123 -5.00 20.05 -20.30
C THR A 123 -5.39 20.61 -18.93
N THR A 124 -6.20 21.67 -18.91
CA THR A 124 -6.58 22.37 -17.67
C THR A 124 -8.09 22.59 -17.63
N LEU A 125 -8.79 21.87 -16.77
CA LEU A 125 -10.24 22.01 -16.58
C LEU A 125 -10.51 22.68 -15.22
N LYS A 126 -10.46 24.01 -15.13
CA LYS A 126 -10.57 24.73 -13.84
C LYS A 126 -11.99 24.80 -13.31
N GLY A 127 -12.98 24.98 -14.18
CA GLY A 127 -14.35 25.20 -13.73
C GLY A 127 -15.39 25.06 -14.84
N GLY A 128 -16.64 24.85 -14.45
CA GLY A 128 -17.77 24.69 -15.39
C GLY A 128 -18.18 23.24 -15.62
N THR A 129 -18.81 22.96 -16.76
CA THR A 129 -19.32 21.64 -17.13
C THR A 129 -18.68 21.14 -18.41
N PHE A 130 -17.91 20.06 -18.34
CA PHE A 130 -17.24 19.43 -19.47
C PHE A 130 -18.01 18.18 -19.91
N GLY A 131 -18.52 18.20 -21.15
CA GLY A 131 -19.45 17.20 -21.69
C GLY A 131 -20.89 17.48 -21.24
N SER A 132 -21.61 18.41 -21.87
CA SER A 132 -22.99 18.74 -21.47
C SER A 132 -24.08 17.84 -22.07
N SER A 133 -23.78 17.00 -23.07
CA SER A 133 -24.76 16.10 -23.70
C SER A 133 -24.97 14.78 -22.96
N LEU A 134 -26.12 14.17 -23.24
CA LEU A 134 -26.44 12.77 -22.91
C LEU A 134 -25.57 11.79 -23.70
N THR A 135 -25.14 12.15 -24.91
CA THR A 135 -24.21 11.36 -25.72
C THR A 135 -22.79 11.68 -25.26
N LYS A 136 -22.27 10.82 -24.39
CA LYS A 136 -20.98 11.00 -23.71
C LYS A 136 -19.83 10.82 -24.69
N GLY A 137 -18.88 11.76 -24.69
CA GLY A 137 -17.64 11.68 -25.45
C GLY A 137 -16.48 11.10 -24.62
N GLU A 138 -15.25 11.51 -24.97
CA GLU A 138 -14.05 11.25 -24.18
C GLU A 138 -13.08 12.45 -24.25
N ILE A 139 -12.42 12.77 -23.13
CA ILE A 139 -11.22 13.61 -23.13
C ILE A 139 -9.98 12.73 -22.97
N LYS A 140 -9.03 12.87 -23.90
CA LYS A 140 -7.70 12.24 -23.87
C LYS A 140 -6.63 13.30 -23.64
N ALA A 141 -6.17 13.44 -22.41
CA ALA A 141 -5.03 14.29 -22.07
C ALA A 141 -3.74 13.47 -22.15
N LEU A 142 -3.00 13.61 -23.26
CA LEU A 142 -1.90 12.71 -23.65
C LEU A 142 -0.49 13.28 -23.43
N GLY A 143 -0.36 14.49 -22.90
CA GLY A 143 0.96 15.07 -22.61
C GLY A 143 0.93 16.22 -21.61
N GLY A 144 2.09 16.87 -21.45
CA GLY A 144 2.27 18.02 -20.57
C GLY A 144 1.77 17.84 -19.13
N THR A 145 1.07 18.86 -18.63
CA THR A 145 0.41 18.85 -17.32
C THR A 145 -1.09 18.70 -17.50
N THR A 146 -1.71 17.83 -16.70
CA THR A 146 -3.17 17.74 -16.59
C THR A 146 -3.63 18.24 -15.21
N SER A 147 -4.62 19.14 -15.18
CA SER A 147 -5.21 19.65 -13.94
C SER A 147 -6.73 19.76 -13.99
N PHE A 148 -7.38 19.51 -12.85
CA PHE A 148 -8.83 19.49 -12.69
C PHE A 148 -9.28 20.30 -11.46
N GLY A 149 -10.21 21.21 -11.68
CA GLY A 149 -10.74 22.13 -10.68
C GLY A 149 -9.68 23.02 -10.03
N SER A 150 -10.05 23.70 -8.95
CA SER A 150 -9.13 24.47 -8.11
C SER A 150 -9.72 24.69 -6.71
N ALA A 151 -9.01 25.40 -5.83
CA ALA A 151 -9.53 25.76 -4.51
C ALA A 151 -10.77 26.67 -4.56
N THR A 152 -10.94 27.47 -5.62
CA THR A 152 -12.02 28.46 -5.74
C THR A 152 -13.06 28.11 -6.82
N THR A 153 -12.79 27.09 -7.63
CA THR A 153 -13.65 26.69 -8.74
C THR A 153 -13.88 25.19 -8.75
N SER A 154 -15.11 24.80 -9.06
CA SER A 154 -15.49 23.39 -9.25
C SER A 154 -15.72 23.08 -10.72
N VAL A 155 -15.35 21.88 -11.15
CA VAL A 155 -15.67 21.38 -12.48
C VAL A 155 -16.46 20.07 -12.40
N THR A 156 -17.48 19.96 -13.23
CA THR A 156 -18.23 18.71 -13.43
C THR A 156 -17.88 18.14 -14.79
N ILE A 157 -17.51 16.87 -14.83
CA ILE A 157 -17.07 16.16 -16.03
C ILE A 157 -18.02 14.98 -16.26
N ASN A 158 -18.82 15.04 -17.33
CA ASN A 158 -19.84 14.02 -17.66
C ASN A 158 -19.41 13.09 -18.79
N THR A 159 -18.11 12.92 -18.96
CA THR A 159 -17.51 12.21 -20.08
C THR A 159 -16.39 11.32 -19.57
N LEU A 160 -16.04 10.30 -20.34
CA LEU A 160 -14.88 9.46 -20.06
C LEU A 160 -13.61 10.32 -20.03
N VAL A 161 -12.73 10.04 -19.07
CA VAL A 161 -11.46 10.75 -18.89
C VAL A 161 -10.32 9.75 -18.99
N THR A 162 -9.44 9.97 -19.98
CA THR A 162 -8.18 9.26 -20.12
C THR A 162 -7.05 10.25 -20.01
N VAL A 163 -6.18 10.07 -19.02
CA VAL A 163 -4.98 10.87 -18.83
C VAL A 163 -3.77 9.96 -19.00
N ILE A 164 -2.88 10.30 -19.91
CA ILE A 164 -1.59 9.63 -20.10
C ILE A 164 -0.55 10.74 -20.15
N GLY A 165 0.20 10.95 -19.08
CA GLY A 165 1.12 12.08 -19.06
C GLY A 165 2.03 12.14 -17.85
N PRO A 166 3.07 13.00 -17.92
CA PRO A 166 4.09 13.04 -16.89
C PRO A 166 3.60 13.66 -15.58
N VAL A 167 2.64 14.60 -15.66
CA VAL A 167 2.14 15.37 -14.50
C VAL A 167 0.62 15.39 -14.46
N VAL A 168 0.07 14.95 -13.32
CA VAL A 168 -1.34 15.11 -12.96
C VAL A 168 -1.41 15.87 -11.63
N SER A 169 -1.71 17.17 -11.69
CA SER A 169 -1.54 18.09 -10.57
C SER A 169 -2.78 18.95 -10.31
N GLY A 170 -2.85 19.52 -9.12
CA GLY A 170 -3.86 20.53 -8.80
C GLY A 170 -5.31 20.02 -8.74
N MET A 171 -5.52 18.70 -8.69
CA MET A 171 -6.86 18.12 -8.62
C MET A 171 -7.58 18.53 -7.33
N GLN A 172 -8.66 19.28 -7.48
CA GLN A 172 -9.50 19.72 -6.37
C GLN A 172 -10.93 19.99 -6.83
N ASN A 173 -11.93 19.82 -5.96
CA ASN A 173 -13.32 20.25 -6.21
C ASN A 173 -13.91 19.74 -7.55
N THR A 174 -13.55 18.53 -7.98
CA THR A 174 -13.98 17.98 -9.27
C THR A 174 -14.97 16.84 -9.10
N THR A 175 -16.05 16.84 -9.88
CA THR A 175 -16.96 15.70 -10.00
C THR A 175 -16.76 15.00 -11.34
N PHE A 176 -16.34 13.73 -11.30
CA PHE A 176 -16.28 12.83 -12.43
C PHE A 176 -17.51 11.92 -12.42
N ASN A 177 -18.41 12.10 -13.37
CA ASN A 177 -19.62 11.28 -13.48
C ASN A 177 -19.40 9.99 -14.28
N GLU A 178 -18.28 9.87 -15.01
CA GLU A 178 -17.91 8.69 -15.79
C GLU A 178 -16.57 8.11 -15.36
N MET A 179 -16.19 6.99 -15.98
CA MET A 179 -14.92 6.30 -15.73
C MET A 179 -13.71 7.22 -15.95
N VAL A 180 -12.71 7.06 -15.08
CA VAL A 180 -11.47 7.83 -15.12
C VAL A 180 -10.27 6.88 -15.14
N ASN A 181 -9.42 7.04 -16.15
CA ASN A 181 -8.18 6.27 -16.31
C ASN A 181 -6.98 7.22 -16.28
N PHE A 182 -6.21 7.16 -15.20
CA PHE A 182 -4.95 7.87 -15.06
C PHE A 182 -3.78 6.93 -15.36
N THR A 183 -2.89 7.35 -16.24
CA THR A 183 -1.57 6.76 -16.46
C THR A 183 -0.53 7.85 -16.27
N LYS A 184 0.13 7.84 -15.11
CA LYS A 184 1.20 8.77 -14.79
C LYS A 184 2.55 8.12 -15.10
N ASN A 185 3.35 8.78 -15.94
CA ASN A 185 4.64 8.29 -16.42
C ASN A 185 5.81 9.28 -16.21
N GLY A 186 5.66 10.26 -15.31
CA GLY A 186 6.65 11.33 -15.10
C GLY A 186 7.24 11.38 -13.69
N GLY A 187 8.52 11.76 -13.61
CA GLY A 187 9.37 11.79 -12.41
C GLY A 187 9.12 12.91 -11.39
N TYR A 188 7.89 13.41 -11.25
CA TYR A 188 7.57 14.54 -10.36
C TYR A 188 6.84 14.08 -9.08
N LEU A 189 7.01 14.85 -8.01
CA LEU A 189 6.19 14.75 -6.80
C LEU A 189 4.95 15.61 -6.98
N GLU A 190 3.76 15.02 -7.03
CA GLU A 190 2.51 15.78 -7.06
C GLU A 190 1.63 15.52 -5.86
N SER A 191 0.87 16.56 -5.53
CA SER A 191 -0.22 16.54 -4.59
C SER A 191 -1.49 17.08 -5.24
N ALA A 192 -2.58 16.35 -5.02
CA ALA A 192 -3.94 16.83 -5.20
C ALA A 192 -4.52 17.16 -3.82
N ASN A 193 -5.20 18.30 -3.73
CA ASN A 193 -5.79 18.76 -2.48
C ASN A 193 -7.00 17.91 -2.07
N GLY A 194 -7.74 17.38 -3.04
CA GLY A 194 -8.88 16.50 -2.81
C GLY A 194 -10.24 17.17 -2.96
N ASN A 195 -11.27 16.69 -2.26
CA ASN A 195 -12.68 17.07 -2.48
C ASN A 195 -13.17 16.71 -3.90
N ASN A 196 -12.66 15.62 -4.44
CA ASN A 196 -13.11 15.07 -5.72
C ASN A 196 -14.15 13.97 -5.49
N VAL A 197 -15.10 13.86 -6.40
CA VAL A 197 -16.14 12.84 -6.40
C VAL A 197 -16.03 12.02 -7.68
N PHE A 198 -15.76 10.72 -7.54
CA PHE A 198 -15.71 9.76 -8.63
C PHE A 198 -16.94 8.85 -8.55
N LYS A 199 -17.88 9.00 -9.49
CA LYS A 199 -19.12 8.23 -9.49
C LYS A 199 -18.99 6.85 -10.12
N GLU A 200 -18.02 6.68 -11.00
CA GLU A 200 -17.73 5.42 -11.69
C GLU A 200 -16.31 4.93 -11.38
N THR A 201 -15.94 3.77 -11.95
CA THR A 201 -14.66 3.11 -11.70
C THR A 201 -13.48 4.04 -12.01
N VAL A 202 -12.47 4.00 -11.14
CA VAL A 202 -11.21 4.75 -11.30
C VAL A 202 -10.05 3.78 -11.43
N THR A 203 -9.24 3.97 -12.47
CA THR A 203 -7.97 3.27 -12.64
C THR A 203 -6.82 4.26 -12.51
N ILE A 204 -5.86 3.97 -11.65
CA ILE A 204 -4.61 4.70 -11.51
C ILE A 204 -3.48 3.74 -11.87
N THR A 205 -2.72 4.08 -12.90
CA THR A 205 -1.49 3.38 -13.29
C THR A 205 -0.32 4.34 -13.14
N MET A 206 0.69 3.92 -12.38
CA MET A 206 1.98 4.58 -12.32
C MET A 206 3.02 3.67 -12.97
N THR A 207 3.56 4.08 -14.11
CA THR A 207 4.62 3.34 -14.82
C THR A 207 6.00 3.86 -14.47
N ASP A 208 6.12 5.15 -14.19
CA ASP A 208 7.39 5.80 -13.91
C ASP A 208 7.16 6.98 -12.95
N GLY A 209 8.11 7.21 -12.02
CA GLY A 209 8.21 8.47 -11.28
C GLY A 209 8.23 8.44 -9.74
N LEU A 210 8.15 9.65 -9.17
CA LEU A 210 8.09 9.90 -7.72
C LEU A 210 6.64 9.79 -7.20
N ARG A 211 6.44 10.00 -5.90
CA ARG A 211 5.14 9.86 -5.21
C ARG A 211 4.04 10.72 -5.85
N TRP A 212 2.88 10.13 -6.10
CA TRP A 212 1.65 10.88 -6.40
C TRP A 212 0.68 10.81 -5.21
N SER A 213 0.28 11.96 -4.67
CA SER A 213 -0.61 12.05 -3.53
C SER A 213 -1.98 12.59 -3.92
N LEU A 214 -3.05 11.87 -3.57
CA LEU A 214 -4.45 12.28 -3.70
C LEU A 214 -5.04 12.60 -2.33
N ALA A 215 -6.15 13.36 -2.29
CA ALA A 215 -6.88 13.69 -1.06
C ALA A 215 -6.03 14.21 0.12
N GLN A 216 -5.04 15.08 -0.12
CA GLN A 216 -4.12 15.50 0.95
C GLN A 216 -4.80 16.33 2.05
N ASN A 217 -5.67 17.26 1.67
CA ASN A 217 -6.30 18.20 2.59
C ASN A 217 -7.79 17.89 2.79
N TYR A 218 -8.45 17.45 1.71
CA TYR A 218 -9.89 17.19 1.69
C TYR A 218 -10.17 15.77 1.17
N PRO A 219 -11.20 15.09 1.68
CA PRO A 219 -11.52 13.73 1.24
C PRO A 219 -11.90 13.64 -0.22
N ASP A 220 -11.38 12.63 -0.92
CA ASP A 220 -11.98 12.17 -2.17
C ASP A 220 -13.04 11.10 -1.88
N THR A 221 -14.06 10.98 -2.73
CA THR A 221 -15.10 9.94 -2.62
C THR A 221 -15.12 9.08 -3.87
N PHE A 222 -14.96 7.77 -3.70
CA PHE A 222 -15.02 6.76 -4.76
C PHE A 222 -16.29 5.92 -4.59
N TYR A 223 -17.28 6.11 -5.47
CA TYR A 223 -18.56 5.39 -5.40
C TYR A 223 -18.48 3.96 -5.96
N LYS A 224 -17.54 3.70 -6.86
CA LYS A 224 -17.29 2.41 -7.50
C LYS A 224 -15.85 1.98 -7.26
N ASP A 225 -15.42 0.94 -7.98
CA ASP A 225 -14.14 0.30 -7.76
C ASP A 225 -12.97 1.25 -8.08
N LEU A 226 -11.94 1.19 -7.24
CA LEU A 226 -10.68 1.88 -7.41
C LEU A 226 -9.59 0.84 -7.66
N THR A 227 -8.96 0.88 -8.82
CA THR A 227 -7.81 0.03 -9.14
C THR A 227 -6.54 0.86 -9.20
N ILE A 228 -5.52 0.49 -8.42
CA ILE A 228 -4.22 1.15 -8.37
C ILE A 228 -3.17 0.14 -8.81
N THR A 229 -2.47 0.45 -9.89
CA THR A 229 -1.36 -0.33 -10.41
C THR A 229 -0.09 0.50 -10.33
N VAL A 230 0.89 0.02 -9.56
CA VAL A 230 2.22 0.67 -9.48
C VAL A 230 3.27 -0.27 -10.04
N ASN A 231 3.75 0.08 -11.24
CA ASN A 231 4.70 -0.69 -12.02
C ASN A 231 5.94 0.15 -12.35
N LYS A 232 6.85 0.35 -11.39
CA LYS A 232 8.08 1.12 -11.63
C LYS A 232 9.33 0.43 -11.10
N PRO A 233 10.46 0.44 -11.82
CA PRO A 233 11.69 -0.18 -11.33
C PRO A 233 12.33 0.68 -10.22
N ASN A 234 12.18 0.28 -8.96
CA ASN A 234 12.79 0.85 -7.76
C ASN A 234 12.18 2.18 -7.21
N GLY A 235 11.90 2.19 -5.89
CA GLY A 235 11.62 3.41 -5.11
C GLY A 235 10.59 3.22 -3.98
N ASN A 236 10.77 3.94 -2.87
CA ASN A 236 9.94 3.83 -1.65
C ASN A 236 8.49 4.33 -1.77
N TYR A 237 8.11 4.95 -2.91
CA TYR A 237 6.80 5.60 -3.07
C TYR A 237 6.17 5.30 -4.42
N GLY A 238 4.89 4.93 -4.40
CA GLY A 238 3.99 4.94 -5.55
C GLY A 238 2.86 5.94 -5.30
N VAL A 239 1.67 5.43 -5.03
CA VAL A 239 0.46 6.24 -4.80
C VAL A 239 0.21 6.41 -3.31
N VAL A 240 -0.10 7.63 -2.90
CA VAL A 240 -0.66 7.95 -1.58
C VAL A 240 -2.06 8.48 -1.79
N ILE A 241 -3.06 7.89 -1.15
CA ILE A 241 -4.42 8.44 -1.14
C ILE A 241 -4.74 8.82 0.29
N GLY A 242 -4.81 10.13 0.55
CA GLY A 242 -5.21 10.71 1.83
C GLY A 242 -6.67 10.42 2.15
N LYS A 243 -7.23 11.08 3.18
CA LYS A 243 -8.49 10.71 3.87
C LYS A 243 -9.69 10.52 2.93
N SER A 244 -9.84 9.36 2.30
CA SER A 244 -10.87 9.17 1.28
C SER A 244 -12.00 8.28 1.76
N VAL A 245 -13.15 8.36 1.10
CA VAL A 245 -14.28 7.45 1.32
C VAL A 245 -14.35 6.49 0.14
N TYR A 246 -14.29 5.19 0.43
CA TYR A 246 -14.33 4.13 -0.57
C TYR A 246 -15.63 3.35 -0.40
N LYS A 247 -16.52 3.41 -1.39
CA LYS A 247 -17.78 2.67 -1.41
C LYS A 247 -17.71 1.41 -2.27
N GLY A 248 -16.86 1.41 -3.31
CA GLY A 248 -16.55 0.22 -4.10
C GLY A 248 -15.34 -0.55 -3.57
N ASN A 249 -14.91 -1.55 -4.34
CA ASN A 249 -13.72 -2.32 -4.04
C ASN A 249 -12.44 -1.51 -4.32
N ILE A 250 -11.41 -1.71 -3.51
CA ILE A 250 -10.07 -1.17 -3.75
C ILE A 250 -9.21 -2.34 -4.19
N THR A 251 -8.61 -2.27 -5.39
CA THR A 251 -7.64 -3.25 -5.86
C THR A 251 -6.27 -2.61 -5.99
N THR A 252 -5.25 -3.14 -5.32
CA THR A 252 -3.87 -2.67 -5.48
C THR A 252 -2.99 -3.73 -6.14
N ASN A 253 -2.44 -3.44 -7.31
CA ASN A 253 -1.44 -4.24 -8.01
C ASN A 253 -0.07 -3.58 -7.84
N ILE A 254 0.76 -4.14 -6.96
CA ILE A 254 2.05 -3.53 -6.60
C ILE A 254 3.16 -4.42 -7.14
N ILE A 255 3.88 -3.91 -8.15
CA ILE A 255 4.99 -4.63 -8.75
C ILE A 255 6.29 -4.31 -8.00
N THR A 256 6.66 -3.04 -7.84
CA THR A 256 7.97 -2.65 -7.28
C THR A 256 7.90 -1.24 -6.65
N ALA A 257 7.11 -1.06 -5.58
CA ALA A 257 6.93 0.23 -4.89
C ALA A 257 6.04 0.09 -3.63
N ALA A 258 5.51 1.21 -3.14
CA ALA A 258 4.54 1.29 -2.05
C ALA A 258 3.23 1.95 -2.45
N VAL A 259 2.11 1.47 -1.90
CA VAL A 259 0.80 2.13 -1.90
C VAL A 259 0.41 2.48 -0.47
N TYR A 260 -0.01 3.72 -0.25
CA TYR A 260 -0.51 4.21 1.04
C TYR A 260 -1.97 4.59 0.92
N LEU A 261 -2.81 4.03 1.79
CA LEU A 261 -4.23 4.33 1.85
C LEU A 261 -4.61 4.86 3.23
N TYR A 262 -5.30 5.99 3.22
CA TYR A 262 -5.91 6.62 4.37
C TYR A 262 -7.39 6.78 4.09
N GLY A 263 -8.26 6.53 5.07
CA GLY A 263 -9.69 6.80 4.91
C GLY A 263 -10.62 5.71 5.39
N THR A 264 -11.90 5.83 5.02
CA THR A 264 -12.97 4.93 5.44
C THR A 264 -13.47 4.13 4.24
N GLN A 265 -13.45 2.82 4.35
CA GLN A 265 -14.14 1.89 3.48
C GLN A 265 -15.52 1.59 4.06
N GLU A 266 -16.57 1.93 3.31
CA GLU A 266 -17.96 1.66 3.67
C GLU A 266 -18.32 0.19 3.47
N ALA A 267 -19.49 -0.22 3.96
CA ALA A 267 -19.88 -1.63 4.04
C ALA A 267 -19.92 -2.38 2.70
N THR A 268 -20.04 -1.67 1.58
CA THR A 268 -20.15 -2.21 0.23
C THR A 268 -18.80 -2.52 -0.45
N GLY A 269 -17.67 -2.08 0.11
CA GLY A 269 -16.35 -2.20 -0.53
C GLY A 269 -15.43 -3.25 0.09
N LYS A 270 -14.65 -3.96 -0.74
CA LYS A 270 -13.56 -4.87 -0.32
C LYS A 270 -12.20 -4.30 -0.68
N LEU A 271 -11.18 -4.51 0.16
CA LEU A 271 -9.78 -4.22 -0.19
C LEU A 271 -9.09 -5.51 -0.64
N ILE A 272 -8.66 -5.51 -1.90
CA ILE A 272 -8.07 -6.63 -2.62
C ILE A 272 -6.65 -6.21 -3.01
N MET A 273 -5.69 -7.12 -2.83
CA MET A 273 -4.39 -6.97 -3.46
C MET A 273 -4.30 -7.92 -4.64
N GLY A 274 -4.07 -7.36 -5.83
CA GLY A 274 -3.83 -8.14 -7.05
C GLY A 274 -2.34 -8.39 -7.26
N GLN A 275 -1.97 -8.88 -8.46
CA GLN A 275 -0.66 -9.47 -8.77
C GLN A 275 0.54 -8.70 -8.20
N VAL A 276 1.44 -9.44 -7.55
CA VAL A 276 2.54 -8.92 -6.73
C VAL A 276 3.89 -9.16 -7.41
N GLY A 277 4.67 -8.10 -7.60
CA GLY A 277 6.06 -8.14 -8.08
C GLY A 277 7.08 -7.98 -6.95
N VAL A 278 8.36 -7.74 -7.26
CA VAL A 278 9.48 -7.72 -6.31
C VAL A 278 9.37 -6.56 -5.27
N GLN A 279 9.24 -6.90 -3.99
CA GLN A 279 9.10 -5.98 -2.83
C GLN A 279 7.88 -5.04 -2.85
N PRO A 280 6.62 -5.53 -2.79
CA PRO A 280 5.48 -4.65 -2.63
C PRO A 280 5.39 -4.12 -1.19
N TYR A 281 4.93 -2.89 -1.02
CA TYR A 281 4.55 -2.38 0.29
C TYR A 281 3.11 -1.85 0.26
N LEU A 282 2.24 -2.39 1.10
CA LEU A 282 0.91 -1.83 1.36
C LEU A 282 0.90 -1.22 2.75
N TYR A 283 0.64 0.08 2.82
CA TYR A 283 0.48 0.81 4.07
C TYR A 283 -0.96 1.25 4.22
N LEU A 284 -1.61 0.81 5.29
CA LEU A 284 -2.91 1.31 5.71
C LEU A 284 -2.71 2.16 6.97
N THR A 285 -3.13 3.42 6.93
CA THR A 285 -2.95 4.34 8.06
C THR A 285 -4.24 5.08 8.34
N ASN A 286 -4.72 5.03 9.58
CA ASN A 286 -6.05 5.52 9.97
C ASN A 286 -7.16 4.97 9.05
N PHE A 287 -6.98 3.73 8.58
CA PHE A 287 -7.91 3.09 7.66
C PHE A 287 -9.04 2.44 8.46
N ILE A 288 -10.29 2.75 8.11
CA ILE A 288 -11.47 2.22 8.78
C ILE A 288 -12.25 1.36 7.79
N SER A 289 -12.31 0.05 8.02
CA SER A 289 -13.13 -0.87 7.24
C SER A 289 -14.44 -1.16 7.96
N GLN A 290 -15.53 -0.51 7.53
CA GLN A 290 -16.88 -0.69 8.09
C GLN A 290 -17.61 -1.90 7.51
N THR A 291 -17.05 -2.58 6.51
CA THR A 291 -17.65 -3.79 5.97
C THR A 291 -17.61 -4.94 6.96
N THR A 292 -18.70 -5.70 7.00
CA THR A 292 -18.77 -6.96 7.75
C THR A 292 -18.37 -8.16 6.91
N ASP A 293 -18.23 -7.97 5.58
CA ASP A 293 -17.75 -9.01 4.69
C ASP A 293 -16.31 -9.38 5.05
N PRO A 294 -15.93 -10.67 4.96
CA PRO A 294 -14.55 -11.07 5.17
C PRO A 294 -13.61 -10.36 4.20
N LEU A 295 -12.62 -9.67 4.77
CA LEU A 295 -11.57 -8.97 4.06
C LEU A 295 -10.31 -9.84 4.01
N ALA A 296 -10.01 -10.39 2.83
CA ALA A 296 -8.77 -11.13 2.60
C ALA A 296 -7.76 -10.23 1.89
N ILE A 297 -6.71 -9.83 2.63
CA ILE A 297 -5.57 -9.07 2.12
C ILE A 297 -4.40 -10.04 1.99
N GLN A 298 -4.19 -10.53 0.78
CA GLN A 298 -3.16 -11.52 0.48
C GLN A 298 -2.07 -10.90 -0.40
N MET A 299 -0.82 -10.97 0.06
CA MET A 299 0.35 -10.85 -0.80
C MET A 299 0.69 -12.25 -1.32
N PRO A 300 0.37 -12.58 -2.58
CA PRO A 300 0.87 -13.81 -3.19
C PRO A 300 2.40 -13.87 -3.06
N GLY A 301 2.91 -15.05 -2.71
CA GLY A 301 4.33 -15.29 -2.47
C GLY A 301 5.16 -14.94 -3.71
N LEU A 302 6.24 -14.20 -3.49
CA LEU A 302 7.14 -13.80 -4.57
C LEU A 302 7.92 -15.00 -5.12
N PRO A 303 8.02 -15.17 -6.46
CA PRO A 303 8.76 -16.27 -7.05
C PRO A 303 10.30 -16.09 -7.03
N THR A 304 10.83 -14.90 -6.67
CA THR A 304 12.27 -14.60 -6.78
C THR A 304 12.90 -14.07 -5.49
N ALA A 305 14.18 -14.39 -5.29
CA ALA A 305 14.97 -14.03 -4.12
C ALA A 305 15.13 -12.49 -3.97
N GLY A 306 14.59 -11.94 -2.89
CA GLY A 306 14.62 -10.52 -2.53
C GLY A 306 13.58 -10.25 -1.44
N ASN A 307 13.76 -9.20 -0.62
CA ASN A 307 12.87 -8.88 0.52
C ASN A 307 11.39 -9.06 0.14
N GLY A 308 10.68 -9.98 0.81
CA GLY A 308 9.28 -10.24 0.48
C GLY A 308 8.37 -9.07 0.83
N GLY A 309 7.13 -9.10 0.35
CA GLY A 309 6.17 -8.02 0.53
C GLY A 309 5.82 -7.65 1.97
N VAL A 310 5.56 -6.36 2.21
CA VAL A 310 5.24 -5.80 3.53
C VAL A 310 3.82 -5.26 3.57
N ILE A 311 3.02 -5.75 4.52
CA ILE A 311 1.78 -5.10 4.95
C ILE A 311 2.06 -4.36 6.25
N ALA A 312 1.77 -3.06 6.30
CA ALA A 312 1.89 -2.27 7.51
C ALA A 312 0.55 -1.57 7.82
N LEU A 313 0.08 -1.73 9.04
CA LEU A 313 -1.17 -1.18 9.55
C LEU A 313 -0.87 -0.20 10.69
N GLU A 314 -1.36 1.03 10.60
CA GLU A 314 -1.23 2.01 11.69
C GLU A 314 -2.60 2.62 11.98
N ASN A 315 -3.04 2.52 13.24
CA ASN A 315 -4.32 3.07 13.73
C ASN A 315 -5.52 2.64 12.88
N CYS A 316 -5.51 1.41 12.37
CA CYS A 316 -6.59 0.89 11.52
C CYS A 316 -7.70 0.26 12.36
N VAL A 317 -8.93 0.31 11.86
CA VAL A 317 -10.11 -0.28 12.51
C VAL A 317 -10.81 -1.20 11.52
N PHE A 318 -11.07 -2.44 11.92
CA PHE A 318 -11.76 -3.43 11.09
C PHE A 318 -12.99 -3.99 11.82
N TYR A 319 -14.17 -3.77 11.23
CA TYR A 319 -15.44 -4.27 11.76
C TYR A 319 -15.78 -5.69 11.31
N GLY A 320 -15.29 -6.10 10.14
CA GLY A 320 -15.45 -7.45 9.56
C GLY A 320 -14.33 -8.42 9.95
N ASP A 321 -14.48 -9.67 9.51
CA ASP A 321 -13.39 -10.65 9.58
C ASP A 321 -12.24 -10.21 8.68
N VAL A 322 -11.00 -10.33 9.14
CA VAL A 322 -9.81 -9.97 8.35
C VAL A 322 -8.83 -11.13 8.29
N ARG A 323 -8.23 -11.32 7.11
CA ARG A 323 -7.07 -12.19 6.92
C ARG A 323 -5.98 -11.42 6.25
N PHE A 324 -4.88 -11.20 6.96
CA PHE A 324 -3.65 -10.68 6.40
C PHE A 324 -2.71 -11.82 6.11
N TRP A 325 -2.21 -11.86 4.88
CA TRP A 325 -1.24 -12.84 4.46
C TRP A 325 -0.08 -12.12 3.76
N GLY A 326 1.07 -12.01 4.44
CA GLY A 326 2.22 -11.27 3.91
C GLY A 326 3.56 -11.87 4.32
N TYR A 327 4.66 -11.47 3.67
CA TYR A 327 6.00 -11.88 4.08
C TYR A 327 6.41 -11.17 5.36
N GLN A 328 6.14 -9.87 5.45
CA GLN A 328 6.18 -9.10 6.69
C GLN A 328 4.82 -8.48 6.95
N LEU A 329 4.35 -8.58 8.18
CA LEU A 329 3.12 -7.96 8.66
C LEU A 329 3.43 -7.16 9.92
N TYR A 330 3.23 -5.85 9.83
CA TYR A 330 3.35 -4.91 10.93
C TYR A 330 1.99 -4.31 11.23
N TYR A 331 1.66 -4.17 12.50
CA TYR A 331 0.47 -3.44 12.93
C TYR A 331 0.75 -2.69 14.21
N LYS A 332 0.09 -1.55 14.35
CA LYS A 332 0.22 -0.65 15.49
C LYS A 332 -1.07 0.13 15.69
N GLY A 333 -1.53 0.28 16.93
CA GLY A 333 -2.75 1.03 17.26
C GLY A 333 -4.03 0.47 16.63
N CYS A 334 -4.04 -0.79 16.18
CA CYS A 334 -5.12 -1.34 15.37
C CYS A 334 -6.23 -1.94 16.24
N THR A 335 -7.48 -1.86 15.76
CA THR A 335 -8.65 -2.46 16.40
C THR A 335 -9.30 -3.48 15.48
N PHE A 336 -9.52 -4.70 15.98
CA PHE A 336 -10.19 -5.79 15.28
C PHE A 336 -11.44 -6.20 16.04
N PHE A 337 -12.63 -5.96 15.48
CA PHE A 337 -13.90 -6.29 16.14
C PHE A 337 -14.34 -7.74 15.97
N ARG A 338 -13.92 -8.39 14.88
CA ARG A 338 -14.20 -9.79 14.58
C ARG A 338 -12.92 -10.58 14.37
N ARG A 339 -12.99 -11.74 13.71
CA ARG A 339 -11.84 -12.65 13.60
C ARG A 339 -10.71 -11.99 12.84
N ALA A 340 -9.51 -12.05 13.39
CA ALA A 340 -8.29 -11.59 12.73
C ALA A 340 -7.32 -12.77 12.52
N ILE A 341 -7.00 -13.07 11.26
CA ILE A 341 -5.98 -14.06 10.89
C ILE A 341 -4.74 -13.30 10.42
N LEU A 342 -3.67 -13.37 11.21
CA LEU A 342 -2.39 -12.71 10.96
C LEU A 342 -1.38 -13.78 10.54
N GLN A 343 -1.28 -14.00 9.23
CA GLN A 343 -0.55 -15.11 8.65
C GLN A 343 0.69 -14.65 7.87
N LYS A 344 1.81 -15.33 8.11
CA LYS A 344 2.99 -15.22 7.27
C LYS A 344 2.87 -16.03 5.97
N SER A 345 3.40 -15.50 4.86
CA SER A 345 3.64 -16.28 3.63
C SER A 345 4.92 -17.10 3.71
N THR A 346 4.82 -18.38 3.35
CA THR A 346 5.98 -19.27 3.21
C THR A 346 6.88 -18.79 2.08
N TRP A 347 8.18 -18.79 2.36
CA TRP A 347 9.21 -18.43 1.42
C TRP A 347 9.72 -19.68 0.70
N VAL A 348 9.90 -19.63 -0.62
CA VAL A 348 10.01 -20.83 -1.47
C VAL A 348 11.45 -21.37 -1.58
N ASN A 349 12.53 -20.69 -1.12
CA ASN A 349 13.87 -21.04 -1.63
C ASN A 349 15.15 -20.92 -0.75
N GLY A 350 15.23 -21.60 0.40
CA GLY A 350 16.51 -21.90 1.12
C GLY A 350 17.38 -20.83 1.85
N THR A 351 17.49 -19.55 1.45
CA THR A 351 18.18 -18.47 2.21
C THR A 351 17.37 -17.77 3.33
N PRO A 352 17.97 -17.57 4.53
CA PRO A 352 17.29 -17.03 5.71
C PRO A 352 17.19 -15.49 5.68
N ASN A 353 16.00 -14.94 5.44
CA ASN A 353 15.70 -13.53 5.70
C ASN A 353 14.53 -13.46 6.72
N PRO A 354 14.63 -12.65 7.80
CA PRO A 354 13.64 -12.63 8.88
C PRO A 354 12.31 -12.01 8.43
N ALA A 355 11.43 -12.84 7.89
CA ALA A 355 10.01 -12.52 7.75
C ALA A 355 9.31 -12.58 9.11
N ARG A 356 8.54 -11.53 9.45
CA ARG A 356 8.01 -11.24 10.80
C ARG A 356 6.51 -10.93 10.76
N VAL A 357 5.76 -11.47 11.72
CA VAL A 357 4.51 -10.84 12.21
C VAL A 357 4.92 -10.14 13.50
N ALA A 358 4.91 -8.80 13.51
CA ALA A 358 5.42 -8.04 14.64
C ALA A 358 4.61 -6.79 14.95
N ASP A 359 4.49 -6.52 16.24
CA ASP A 359 4.04 -5.24 16.80
C ASP A 359 5.24 -4.27 16.77
N TRP A 360 5.19 -3.19 15.97
CA TRP A 360 6.41 -2.51 15.51
C TRP A 360 6.79 -1.26 16.33
N SER A 361 8.09 -1.11 16.58
CA SER A 361 8.75 -0.14 17.47
C SER A 361 8.88 1.29 16.98
N SER A 362 9.31 1.48 15.74
CA SER A 362 9.71 2.79 15.27
C SER A 362 8.53 3.40 14.53
N ALA A 363 8.27 4.69 14.77
CA ALA A 363 7.60 5.49 13.76
C ALA A 363 8.42 5.31 12.49
N TRP A 364 7.98 4.43 11.58
CA TRP A 364 8.46 4.50 10.23
C TRP A 364 7.88 5.80 9.70
N THR A 365 8.64 6.89 9.89
CA THR A 365 8.41 8.10 9.13
C THR A 365 8.54 7.64 7.69
N PRO A 366 7.48 7.73 6.87
CA PRO A 366 7.66 7.56 5.46
C PRO A 366 8.84 8.43 5.07
N PRO A 367 9.85 7.92 4.35
CA PRO A 367 10.97 8.76 4.01
C PRO A 367 10.36 9.97 3.28
N GLY A 368 10.79 11.19 3.59
CA GLY A 368 10.13 12.39 3.07
C GLY A 368 8.79 12.71 3.75
N SER A 369 8.83 13.78 4.56
CA SER A 369 7.70 14.49 5.16
C SER A 369 6.33 14.18 4.53
N VAL A 370 5.57 13.31 5.18
CA VAL A 370 4.11 13.50 5.23
C VAL A 370 3.92 14.83 5.96
N PRO A 371 3.06 15.75 5.49
CA PRO A 371 2.57 16.82 6.36
C PRO A 371 2.10 16.15 7.66
N THR A 372 2.61 16.66 8.77
CA THR A 372 2.37 16.22 10.15
C THR A 372 1.00 15.57 10.37
N PRO A 373 0.90 14.51 11.21
CA PRO A 373 -0.37 13.88 11.52
C PRO A 373 -1.40 14.92 11.96
N ILE A 374 -2.51 14.99 11.23
CA ILE A 374 -3.73 15.65 11.69
C ILE A 374 -4.17 14.92 12.98
N PRO A 375 -4.57 15.63 14.05
CA PRO A 375 -4.82 15.04 15.35
C PRO A 375 -5.78 13.85 15.31
N ASN A 376 -5.34 12.77 15.93
CA ASN A 376 -6.04 11.51 16.16
C ASN A 376 -7.23 11.72 17.13
N PRO A 377 -8.39 11.05 16.96
CA PRO A 377 -9.18 10.64 18.12
C PRO A 377 -8.36 9.59 18.88
N ALA A 378 -7.65 10.04 19.90
CA ALA A 378 -6.67 9.26 20.64
C ALA A 378 -7.23 7.92 21.16
N ASN A 379 -6.79 6.80 20.57
CA ASN A 379 -6.64 5.51 21.27
C ASN A 379 -5.35 5.52 22.12
N THR A 380 -5.13 6.60 22.86
CA THR A 380 -4.16 6.59 23.95
C THR A 380 -4.88 5.94 25.12
N GLY A 381 -4.43 4.76 25.54
CA GLY A 381 -4.72 4.34 26.90
C GLY A 381 -4.29 5.42 27.88
N SER A 382 -4.83 5.42 29.10
CA SER A 382 -4.50 6.35 30.20
C SER A 382 -3.00 6.55 30.46
N ASP A 383 -2.15 5.67 29.91
CA ASP A 383 -0.70 5.61 30.14
C ASP A 383 0.10 6.19 28.95
N GLY A 384 -0.54 6.75 27.92
CA GLY A 384 0.13 7.28 26.72
C GLY A 384 0.70 6.21 25.77
N VAL A 385 0.50 4.92 26.08
CA VAL A 385 0.87 3.78 25.24
C VAL A 385 -0.17 3.61 24.13
N ILE A 386 0.29 3.50 22.89
CA ILE A 386 -0.57 3.16 21.74
C ILE A 386 -0.99 1.69 21.88
N LEU A 387 -2.28 1.39 21.76
CA LEU A 387 -2.86 0.08 22.07
C LEU A 387 -3.37 -0.63 20.81
N ASN A 388 -3.04 -1.92 20.66
CA ASN A 388 -3.79 -2.82 19.77
C ASN A 388 -4.94 -3.45 20.56
N THR A 389 -6.16 -3.43 20.00
CA THR A 389 -7.37 -3.93 20.66
C THR A 389 -8.04 -5.01 19.82
N LEU A 390 -8.13 -6.23 20.34
CA LEU A 390 -8.62 -7.39 19.60
C LEU A 390 -9.85 -7.97 20.32
N TYR A 391 -11.04 -7.66 19.80
CA TYR A 391 -12.33 -8.09 20.37
C TYR A 391 -12.81 -9.45 19.86
N GLY A 392 -12.40 -9.85 18.66
CA GLY A 392 -12.72 -11.17 18.10
C GLY A 392 -11.54 -12.14 18.16
N PRO A 393 -11.74 -13.41 17.75
CA PRO A 393 -10.71 -14.42 17.81
C PRO A 393 -9.51 -14.08 16.93
N VAL A 394 -8.30 -14.36 17.41
CA VAL A 394 -7.05 -14.04 16.71
C VAL A 394 -6.27 -15.30 16.42
N ILE A 395 -5.87 -15.50 15.16
CA ILE A 395 -4.97 -16.58 14.77
C ILE A 395 -3.68 -15.97 14.25
N ILE A 396 -2.56 -16.31 14.86
CA ILE A 396 -1.22 -15.87 14.45
C ILE A 396 -0.45 -17.10 13.96
N ASN A 397 0.05 -17.05 12.73
CA ASN A 397 0.88 -18.11 12.19
C ASN A 397 2.25 -17.56 11.78
N GLY A 398 3.25 -17.80 12.63
CA GLY A 398 4.61 -17.30 12.48
C GLY A 398 5.59 -18.40 12.07
N GLY A 399 5.80 -18.66 10.78
CA GLY A 399 6.92 -19.49 10.34
C GLY A 399 8.25 -18.72 10.39
N GLY A 400 9.40 -19.33 10.69
CA GLY A 400 10.73 -18.73 10.47
C GLY A 400 11.88 -19.43 11.19
N THR A 401 12.99 -19.69 10.49
CA THR A 401 14.19 -20.37 11.01
C THR A 401 15.12 -19.48 11.86
N TRP A 402 14.79 -18.20 12.08
CA TRP A 402 15.57 -17.27 12.89
C TRP A 402 14.66 -16.46 13.82
N ILE A 403 14.89 -16.62 15.13
CA ILE A 403 14.49 -15.82 16.30
C ILE A 403 13.38 -14.78 16.05
N GLY A 404 12.15 -15.19 16.35
CA GLY A 404 11.06 -14.35 16.84
C GLY A 404 10.06 -13.86 15.79
N GLY A 405 8.82 -14.36 15.90
CA GLY A 405 7.67 -13.47 15.92
C GLY A 405 7.72 -12.70 17.25
N TRP A 406 7.59 -11.38 17.21
CA TRP A 406 7.68 -10.53 18.39
C TRP A 406 6.34 -9.86 18.56
N PHE A 407 5.60 -10.32 19.56
CA PHE A 407 4.37 -9.69 19.97
C PHE A 407 4.63 -8.77 21.18
N GLY A 408 3.97 -7.61 21.23
CA GLY A 408 4.14 -6.63 22.32
C GLY A 408 5.53 -5.97 22.35
N ALA A 409 6.16 -5.77 21.18
CA ALA A 409 7.55 -5.33 21.10
C ALA A 409 7.75 -3.81 21.27
N ASN A 410 6.69 -3.00 21.41
CA ASN A 410 6.71 -1.63 21.95
C ASN A 410 5.29 -1.03 22.13
N GLN A 411 4.26 -1.85 21.96
CA GLN A 411 2.87 -1.49 22.18
C GLN A 411 2.20 -2.55 23.05
N ARG A 412 1.23 -2.14 23.84
CA ARG A 412 0.41 -3.07 24.62
C ARG A 412 -0.71 -3.56 23.72
N SER A 413 -0.84 -4.87 23.58
CA SER A 413 -2.02 -5.45 22.96
C SER A 413 -2.95 -6.04 24.02
N ILE A 414 -4.25 -5.85 23.82
CA ILE A 414 -5.29 -6.39 24.69
C ILE A 414 -6.19 -7.32 23.87
N PHE A 415 -6.24 -8.58 24.28
CA PHE A 415 -7.08 -9.60 23.66
C PHE A 415 -8.28 -9.91 24.54
N TYR A 416 -9.46 -9.53 24.06
CA TYR A 416 -10.73 -9.79 24.74
C TYR A 416 -11.31 -11.17 24.42
N ASP A 417 -10.82 -11.84 23.37
CA ASP A 417 -11.30 -13.15 22.92
C ASP A 417 -10.14 -14.16 22.79
N GLU A 418 -10.44 -15.34 22.25
CA GLU A 418 -9.48 -16.43 22.09
C GLU A 418 -8.35 -16.09 21.11
N VAL A 419 -7.12 -16.46 21.50
CA VAL A 419 -5.92 -16.30 20.68
C VAL A 419 -5.31 -17.66 20.43
N THR A 420 -4.96 -17.95 19.18
CA THR A 420 -4.16 -19.11 18.80
C THR A 420 -2.86 -18.63 18.16
N ILE A 421 -1.73 -19.06 18.69
CA ILE A 421 -0.41 -18.77 18.13
C ILE A 421 0.21 -20.08 17.67
N ILE A 422 0.57 -20.13 16.39
CA ILE A 422 1.16 -21.28 15.72
C ILE A 422 2.61 -20.93 15.36
N ASN A 423 3.57 -21.66 15.92
CA ASN A 423 4.99 -21.59 15.59
C ASN A 423 5.45 -22.92 14.94
N PRO A 424 5.24 -23.09 13.63
CA PRO A 424 5.50 -24.36 12.93
C PRO A 424 7.00 -24.63 12.70
N THR A 425 7.89 -23.76 13.16
CA THR A 425 9.34 -23.85 12.92
C THR A 425 10.11 -23.99 14.22
N ASN A 426 11.31 -24.58 14.18
CA ASN A 426 12.13 -24.81 15.37
C ASN A 426 12.71 -23.54 16.03
N GLY A 427 12.36 -22.34 15.54
CA GLY A 427 12.76 -21.07 16.14
C GLY A 427 11.96 -20.72 17.39
N THR A 428 12.45 -19.74 18.17
CA THR A 428 11.72 -19.19 19.33
C THR A 428 10.64 -18.19 18.88
N PHE A 429 9.44 -18.28 19.46
CA PHE A 429 8.40 -17.24 19.36
C PHE A 429 8.32 -16.43 20.67
N GLY A 430 8.46 -15.11 20.58
CA GLY A 430 8.48 -14.20 21.74
C GLY A 430 7.15 -13.46 21.95
N ILE A 431 6.60 -13.54 23.15
CA ILE A 431 5.38 -12.85 23.58
C ILE A 431 5.74 -11.81 24.64
N SER A 432 5.19 -10.60 24.53
CA SER A 432 5.58 -9.44 25.34
C SER A 432 7.10 -9.30 25.41
N TYR A 433 7.77 -9.38 24.26
CA TYR A 433 9.23 -9.51 24.25
C TYR A 433 9.90 -8.28 24.90
N SER A 434 9.34 -7.07 24.72
CA SER A 434 9.96 -5.80 25.13
C SER A 434 9.30 -5.11 26.33
N ASN A 435 9.18 -3.78 26.28
CA ASN A 435 8.87 -2.87 27.38
C ASN A 435 7.36 -2.71 27.62
N THR A 436 6.50 -3.31 26.81
CA THR A 436 5.04 -3.19 26.92
C THR A 436 4.36 -4.53 27.21
N ALA A 437 3.51 -4.54 28.23
CA ALA A 437 2.84 -5.72 28.77
C ALA A 437 1.57 -6.07 27.99
N ASP A 438 1.51 -7.25 27.37
CA ASP A 438 0.27 -7.72 26.73
C ASP A 438 -0.72 -8.29 27.74
N VAL A 439 -2.01 -8.23 27.39
CA VAL A 439 -3.10 -8.70 28.24
C VAL A 439 -3.97 -9.70 27.49
N PHE A 440 -4.12 -10.89 28.06
CA PHE A 440 -5.06 -11.92 27.60
C PHE A 440 -6.23 -11.99 28.56
N LEU A 441 -7.47 -11.94 28.07
CA LEU A 441 -8.68 -11.93 28.90
C LEU A 441 -9.60 -13.15 28.72
N LYS A 442 -9.26 -14.10 27.83
CA LYS A 442 -10.06 -15.32 27.63
C LYS A 442 -9.25 -16.61 27.53
N LYS A 443 -8.70 -16.92 26.35
CA LYS A 443 -7.94 -18.16 26.11
C LYS A 443 -6.74 -17.87 25.22
N LEU A 444 -5.60 -18.45 25.56
CA LEU A 444 -4.41 -18.50 24.71
C LEU A 444 -4.05 -19.95 24.42
N THR A 445 -4.09 -20.34 23.16
CA THR A 445 -3.62 -21.64 22.66
C THR A 445 -2.27 -21.45 21.99
N LEU A 446 -1.27 -22.23 22.40
CA LEU A 446 0.06 -22.24 21.81
C LEU A 446 0.29 -23.57 21.09
N ASP A 447 0.65 -23.54 19.81
CA ASP A 447 0.89 -24.71 18.99
C ASP A 447 2.26 -24.59 18.29
N GLY A 448 3.12 -25.60 18.42
CA GLY A 448 4.42 -25.63 17.75
C GLY A 448 5.63 -25.51 18.67
N SER A 449 6.77 -25.05 18.14
CA SER A 449 8.06 -25.06 18.85
C SER A 449 8.24 -23.85 19.78
N LEU A 450 9.02 -24.02 20.84
CA LEU A 450 9.62 -23.01 21.74
C LEU A 450 8.94 -21.63 21.81
N PHE A 451 8.19 -21.40 22.89
CA PHE A 451 7.61 -20.09 23.23
C PHE A 451 8.32 -19.45 24.42
N THR A 452 8.50 -18.13 24.40
CA THR A 452 9.08 -17.37 25.52
C THR A 452 8.30 -16.10 25.83
N PHE A 453 8.10 -15.82 27.12
CA PHE A 453 7.47 -14.62 27.64
C PHE A 453 8.49 -13.77 28.41
N GLY A 454 8.35 -12.44 28.37
CA GLY A 454 8.96 -11.55 29.36
C GLY A 454 10.49 -11.34 29.31
N ASN A 455 11.14 -11.60 28.17
CA ASN A 455 12.60 -11.58 28.07
C ASN A 455 13.24 -10.20 28.38
N SER A 456 12.61 -9.05 28.03
CA SER A 456 13.26 -7.74 28.20
C SER A 456 12.53 -6.67 29.05
N GLY A 457 11.51 -7.02 29.84
CA GLY A 457 11.10 -6.18 30.99
C GLY A 457 9.62 -6.12 31.33
N ALA A 458 8.73 -6.22 30.35
CA ALA A 458 7.30 -6.12 30.60
C ALA A 458 6.70 -7.38 31.22
N ILE A 459 5.56 -7.21 31.91
CA ILE A 459 4.84 -8.29 32.57
C ILE A 459 3.59 -8.65 31.78
N THR A 460 3.56 -9.81 31.11
CA THR A 460 2.34 -10.30 30.44
C THR A 460 1.27 -10.60 31.49
N THR A 461 0.04 -10.12 31.29
CA THR A 461 -1.07 -10.35 32.22
C THR A 461 -2.10 -11.30 31.63
N PHE A 462 -2.40 -12.37 32.36
CA PHE A 462 -3.56 -13.22 32.10
C PHE A 462 -4.64 -12.82 33.10
N GLY A 463 -5.75 -12.28 32.59
CA GLY A 463 -6.93 -11.90 33.37
C GLY A 463 -7.52 -13.05 34.18
N GLU A 464 -8.54 -12.77 34.98
CA GLU A 464 -9.20 -13.78 35.81
C GLU A 464 -9.76 -14.94 34.98
N GLY A 465 -9.48 -16.18 35.41
CA GLY A 465 -10.00 -17.39 34.77
C GLY A 465 -9.41 -17.72 33.38
N VAL A 466 -8.41 -16.97 32.90
CA VAL A 466 -7.86 -17.17 31.55
C VAL A 466 -7.15 -18.51 31.42
N VAL A 467 -7.49 -19.24 30.35
CA VAL A 467 -6.93 -20.56 30.05
C VAL A 467 -5.70 -20.42 29.14
N LEU A 468 -4.56 -20.92 29.61
CA LEU A 468 -3.39 -21.19 28.77
C LEU A 468 -3.44 -22.66 28.35
N GLN A 469 -3.72 -22.90 27.07
CA GLN A 469 -3.94 -24.23 26.51
C GLN A 469 -2.73 -24.67 25.68
N ASP A 470 -2.34 -25.93 25.86
CA ASP A 470 -1.43 -26.62 24.98
C ASP A 470 -2.14 -27.06 23.69
N GLY A 471 -1.68 -26.53 22.55
CA GLY A 471 -2.10 -26.95 21.21
C GLY A 471 -1.16 -27.96 20.56
N GLY A 472 -0.06 -28.34 21.22
CA GLY A 472 1.00 -29.18 20.65
C GLY A 472 2.41 -28.60 20.87
N VAL A 473 2.66 -27.94 21.99
CA VAL A 473 3.93 -27.28 22.29
C VAL A 473 5.06 -28.30 22.45
N TYR A 474 6.14 -28.12 21.69
CA TYR A 474 7.36 -28.91 21.79
C TYR A 474 8.61 -28.03 21.96
N ASN A 475 9.72 -28.63 22.41
CA ASN A 475 11.01 -27.99 22.75
C ASN A 475 11.00 -27.07 23.98
N GLY A 476 9.95 -26.29 24.26
CA GLY A 476 9.89 -25.52 25.51
C GLY A 476 8.82 -24.43 25.59
N LEU A 477 8.47 -24.06 26.81
CA LEU A 477 7.62 -22.94 27.15
C LEU A 477 8.22 -22.21 28.35
N ASN A 478 8.75 -21.01 28.11
CA ASN A 478 9.36 -20.18 29.14
C ASN A 478 8.38 -19.09 29.56
N LEU A 479 7.78 -19.25 30.74
CA LEU A 479 6.91 -18.25 31.36
C LEU A 479 7.73 -17.41 32.35
N GLN A 480 8.29 -16.30 31.87
CA GLN A 480 8.98 -15.31 32.70
C GLN A 480 8.19 -14.00 32.67
N LYS A 481 8.18 -13.25 33.77
CA LYS A 481 7.40 -12.00 33.91
C LYS A 481 5.95 -12.16 33.44
N VAL A 482 5.27 -13.21 33.92
CA VAL A 482 3.86 -13.48 33.63
C VAL A 482 3.07 -13.39 34.92
N VAL A 483 1.93 -12.71 34.92
CA VAL A 483 1.02 -12.70 36.07
C VAL A 483 -0.29 -13.37 35.69
N PHE A 484 -0.65 -14.39 36.46
CA PHE A 484 -1.97 -14.99 36.48
C PHE A 484 -2.82 -14.32 37.55
N LYS A 485 -3.71 -13.42 37.13
CA LYS A 485 -4.50 -12.58 38.05
C LYS A 485 -5.77 -13.23 38.59
N GLY A 486 -6.22 -12.73 39.73
CA GLY A 486 -7.52 -13.08 40.30
C GLY A 486 -7.49 -14.38 41.11
N THR A 487 -8.69 -14.91 41.40
CA THR A 487 -8.84 -15.96 42.43
C THR A 487 -9.24 -17.31 41.87
N THR A 488 -9.74 -17.35 40.63
CA THR A 488 -10.15 -18.59 39.97
C THR A 488 -8.99 -19.58 39.83
N ALA A 489 -9.15 -20.78 40.38
CA ALA A 489 -8.16 -21.85 40.27
C ALA A 489 -7.87 -22.19 38.79
N ARG A 490 -6.60 -22.38 38.46
CA ARG A 490 -6.14 -22.66 37.10
C ARG A 490 -5.48 -24.01 37.00
N GLN A 491 -5.74 -24.69 35.89
CA GLN A 491 -5.06 -25.93 35.52
C GLN A 491 -4.31 -25.73 34.22
N LEU A 492 -3.02 -26.05 34.23
CA LEU A 492 -2.17 -26.13 33.05
C LEU A 492 -1.83 -27.59 32.81
N THR A 493 -2.12 -28.11 31.63
CA THR A 493 -1.80 -29.49 31.25
C THR A 493 -1.14 -29.47 29.88
N PHE A 494 0.06 -30.06 29.80
CA PHE A 494 0.86 -30.13 28.60
C PHE A 494 1.04 -31.59 28.16
N GLY A 495 1.03 -31.82 26.85
CA GLY A 495 1.32 -33.09 26.20
C GLY A 495 2.78 -33.50 26.36
N SER A 496 3.21 -34.62 25.76
CA SER A 496 4.41 -35.37 26.18
C SER A 496 5.79 -34.71 26.01
N ASN A 497 5.90 -33.58 25.30
CA ASN A 497 7.20 -33.06 24.82
C ASN A 497 7.52 -31.62 25.28
N THR A 498 6.70 -31.02 26.14
CA THR A 498 6.91 -29.65 26.62
C THR A 498 7.93 -29.59 27.76
N GLN A 499 8.91 -28.70 27.64
CA GLN A 499 9.77 -28.26 28.74
C GLN A 499 9.21 -26.96 29.33
N LEU A 500 8.50 -27.05 30.44
CA LEU A 500 7.88 -25.88 31.06
C LEU A 500 8.83 -25.26 32.09
N HIS A 501 9.22 -24.00 31.85
CA HIS A 501 9.95 -23.17 32.81
C HIS A 501 9.02 -22.10 33.38
N LEU A 502 8.81 -22.13 34.69
CA LEU A 502 8.20 -21.03 35.44
C LEU A 502 9.33 -20.20 36.04
N GLY A 503 9.71 -19.12 35.35
CA GLY A 503 10.92 -18.37 35.67
C GLY A 503 10.68 -17.07 36.43
N THR A 504 11.76 -16.32 36.64
CA THR A 504 11.76 -15.04 37.36
C THR A 504 10.64 -14.09 36.90
N GLY A 505 9.91 -13.56 37.88
CA GLY A 505 8.79 -12.64 37.64
C GLY A 505 7.47 -13.33 37.26
N PHE A 506 7.43 -14.65 37.16
CA PHE A 506 6.16 -15.38 37.14
C PHE A 506 5.45 -15.22 38.49
N VAL A 507 4.16 -14.88 38.47
CA VAL A 507 3.31 -14.76 39.66
C VAL A 507 1.96 -15.43 39.42
N SER A 508 1.55 -16.32 40.32
CA SER A 508 0.17 -16.81 40.39
C SER A 508 -0.56 -16.22 41.59
N GLU A 509 -1.61 -15.43 41.33
CA GLU A 509 -2.52 -14.90 42.36
C GLU A 509 -3.63 -15.90 42.75
N SER A 510 -3.85 -16.91 41.90
CA SER A 510 -4.83 -17.97 42.09
C SER A 510 -4.18 -19.31 42.45
N GLU A 511 -4.99 -20.26 42.91
CA GLU A 511 -4.58 -21.66 42.97
C GLU A 511 -4.13 -22.13 41.59
N LEU A 512 -3.04 -22.88 41.53
CA LEU A 512 -2.43 -23.32 40.27
C LEU A 512 -2.09 -24.80 40.33
N THR A 513 -2.63 -25.59 39.41
CA THR A 513 -2.20 -26.97 39.17
C THR A 513 -1.51 -27.05 37.82
N VAL A 514 -0.27 -27.55 37.80
CA VAL A 514 0.54 -27.72 36.59
C VAL A 514 0.87 -29.19 36.40
N THR A 515 0.55 -29.72 35.22
CA THR A 515 0.96 -31.05 34.77
C THR A 515 1.77 -30.90 33.49
N ALA A 516 3.07 -31.20 33.56
CA ALA A 516 4.00 -31.05 32.45
C ALA A 516 4.99 -32.24 32.37
N PRO A 517 5.49 -32.59 31.16
CA PRO A 517 6.51 -33.62 31.00
C PRO A 517 7.80 -33.30 31.74
N HIS A 518 8.34 -32.12 31.43
CA HIS A 518 9.49 -31.56 32.12
C HIS A 518 9.08 -30.25 32.78
N LEU A 519 9.47 -30.08 34.04
CA LEU A 519 9.06 -28.96 34.87
C LEU A 519 10.28 -28.33 35.55
N TYR A 520 10.45 -27.03 35.37
CA TYR A 520 11.52 -26.23 35.96
C TYR A 520 10.92 -25.02 36.68
N LEU A 521 11.35 -24.80 37.92
CA LEU A 521 10.86 -23.75 38.81
C LEU A 521 12.02 -22.81 39.16
N ASP A 522 12.13 -21.70 38.43
CA ASP A 522 13.34 -20.88 38.36
C ASP A 522 13.05 -19.41 38.74
N GLY A 523 12.50 -19.16 39.94
CA GLY A 523 12.27 -17.81 40.47
C GLY A 523 10.81 -17.34 40.45
N ALA A 524 9.86 -18.27 40.46
CA ALA A 524 8.43 -17.99 40.42
C ALA A 524 7.84 -17.69 41.82
N THR A 525 6.75 -16.90 41.87
CA THR A 525 6.01 -16.60 43.10
C THR A 525 4.58 -17.14 43.03
N PHE A 526 4.15 -17.85 44.08
CA PHE A 526 2.82 -18.43 44.19
C PHE A 526 2.14 -17.89 45.47
N LEU A 527 1.05 -17.13 45.29
CA LEU A 527 0.34 -16.48 46.40
C LEU A 527 -0.73 -17.38 47.04
N LYS A 528 -1.11 -18.44 46.35
CA LYS A 528 -2.16 -19.41 46.70
C LYS A 528 -1.62 -20.84 46.50
N PRO A 529 -2.37 -21.88 46.89
CA PRO A 529 -1.90 -23.24 46.78
C PRO A 529 -1.44 -23.59 45.36
N ALA A 530 -0.32 -24.30 45.26
CA ALA A 530 0.27 -24.68 43.98
C ALA A 530 0.60 -26.18 43.96
N THR A 531 0.12 -26.88 42.93
CA THR A 531 0.40 -28.30 42.70
C THR A 531 1.18 -28.48 41.41
N PHE A 532 2.27 -29.23 41.47
CA PHE A 532 3.17 -29.48 40.35
C PHE A 532 3.31 -30.98 40.10
N ILE A 533 3.09 -31.41 38.86
CA ILE A 533 3.10 -32.81 38.45
C ILE A 533 4.02 -32.96 37.23
N LYS A 534 5.12 -33.70 37.42
CA LYS A 534 6.02 -34.13 36.34
C LYS A 534 5.57 -35.48 35.79
N THR A 535 5.46 -35.64 34.47
CA THR A 535 4.88 -36.86 33.86
C THR A 535 5.84 -37.75 33.07
N VAL A 536 6.98 -37.26 32.58
CA VAL A 536 7.91 -38.08 31.77
C VAL A 536 9.29 -38.21 32.40
N ALA A 537 10.01 -39.25 31.98
CA ALA A 537 11.35 -39.57 32.47
C ALA A 537 12.39 -38.46 32.23
N GLY A 538 13.48 -38.51 33.00
CA GLY A 538 14.62 -37.61 32.88
C GLY A 538 14.67 -36.56 33.98
N ASP A 539 15.89 -36.12 34.30
CA ASP A 539 16.14 -35.19 35.40
C ASP A 539 15.70 -33.76 35.06
N ASN A 540 15.07 -33.13 36.03
CA ASN A 540 14.65 -31.74 35.94
C ASN A 540 15.32 -30.96 37.06
N ILE A 541 16.34 -30.20 36.69
CA ILE A 541 17.19 -29.46 37.61
C ILE A 541 16.82 -28.00 37.53
N SER A 542 16.14 -27.50 38.56
CA SER A 542 15.77 -26.11 38.70
C SER A 542 16.88 -25.30 39.37
N ILE A 543 16.96 -24.02 39.02
CA ILE A 543 17.90 -23.07 39.61
C ILE A 543 17.46 -22.70 41.04
N GLY A 544 16.15 -22.68 41.28
CA GLY A 544 15.51 -22.31 42.55
C GLY A 544 15.16 -20.83 42.63
N GLY A 545 14.96 -20.31 43.84
CA GLY A 545 14.57 -18.91 44.08
C GLY A 545 13.07 -18.67 44.07
N ASN A 546 12.27 -19.72 44.20
CA ASN A 546 10.81 -19.65 44.21
C ASN A 546 10.28 -19.17 45.56
N VAL A 547 9.09 -18.56 45.56
CA VAL A 547 8.40 -18.12 46.77
C VAL A 547 6.99 -18.70 46.83
N PHE A 548 6.76 -19.63 47.76
CA PHE A 548 5.46 -20.22 48.05
C PHE A 548 4.87 -19.56 49.31
N LYS A 549 3.84 -18.73 49.13
CA LYS A 549 3.16 -18.05 50.25
C LYS A 549 2.11 -18.94 50.93
N ASP A 550 1.71 -20.02 50.26
CA ASP A 550 0.73 -20.99 50.72
C ASP A 550 1.21 -22.42 50.41
N LYS A 551 0.36 -23.42 50.62
CA LYS A 551 0.68 -24.84 50.44
C LYS A 551 1.23 -25.14 49.04
N VAL A 552 2.34 -25.87 48.99
CA VAL A 552 2.92 -26.41 47.75
C VAL A 552 2.88 -27.94 47.77
N LEU A 553 2.49 -28.56 46.66
CA LEU A 553 2.52 -30.00 46.46
C LEU A 553 3.30 -30.33 45.19
N ILE A 554 4.29 -31.21 45.29
CA ILE A 554 5.14 -31.60 44.17
C ILE A 554 5.06 -33.12 44.01
N LYS A 555 4.71 -33.57 42.80
CA LYS A 555 4.57 -34.98 42.45
C LYS A 555 5.46 -35.29 41.25
N ASN A 556 6.38 -36.22 41.44
CA ASN A 556 7.07 -36.87 40.33
C ASN A 556 6.29 -38.14 39.94
N GLN A 557 5.53 -38.07 38.85
CA GLN A 557 4.80 -39.21 38.29
C GLN A 557 5.57 -39.88 37.14
N ALA A 558 6.80 -39.45 36.87
CA ALA A 558 7.65 -40.10 35.88
C ALA A 558 8.06 -41.51 36.34
N THR A 559 8.30 -42.39 35.37
CA THR A 559 8.80 -43.76 35.64
C THR A 559 10.26 -43.76 36.12
N SER A 560 11.03 -42.72 35.83
CA SER A 560 12.42 -42.51 36.29
C SER A 560 12.83 -41.04 36.23
N GLY A 561 13.97 -40.69 36.83
CA GLY A 561 14.47 -39.32 36.89
C GLY A 561 13.98 -38.53 38.11
N THR A 562 14.55 -37.36 38.32
CA THR A 562 14.36 -36.55 39.54
C THR A 562 13.77 -35.17 39.26
N ILE A 563 13.14 -34.57 40.28
CA ILE A 563 12.85 -33.14 40.35
C ILE A 563 13.79 -32.56 41.40
N GLN A 564 14.74 -31.74 40.97
CA GLN A 564 15.59 -30.96 41.86
C GLN A 564 15.12 -29.51 41.87
N MET A 565 14.72 -29.03 43.05
CA MET A 565 14.01 -27.76 43.22
C MET A 565 14.94 -26.53 43.25
N ALA A 566 16.13 -26.68 43.80
CA ALA A 566 17.07 -25.58 43.96
C ALA A 566 18.51 -26.08 43.86
N THR A 567 19.29 -25.50 42.94
CA THR A 567 20.74 -25.72 42.81
C THR A 567 21.57 -24.50 43.16
N GLN A 568 21.01 -23.30 42.98
CA GLN A 568 21.75 -22.05 43.10
C GLN A 568 21.08 -21.06 44.07
N TYR A 569 19.75 -20.97 44.08
CA TYR A 569 19.00 -20.05 44.91
C TYR A 569 18.01 -20.78 45.81
N ASN A 570 17.87 -20.34 47.06
CA ASN A 570 16.96 -20.96 48.02
C ASN A 570 15.50 -20.72 47.64
N ASP A 571 14.69 -21.77 47.70
CA ASP A 571 13.23 -21.65 47.69
C ASP A 571 12.71 -21.27 49.08
N ILE A 572 11.67 -20.43 49.11
CA ILE A 572 11.03 -19.95 50.33
C ILE A 572 9.64 -20.57 50.43
N ILE A 573 9.37 -21.34 51.49
CA ILE A 573 8.08 -21.96 51.77
C ILE A 573 7.52 -21.38 53.07
N ASN A 574 6.57 -20.44 52.98
CA ASN A 574 6.11 -19.66 54.14
C ASN A 574 5.01 -20.34 54.98
N LYS A 575 4.31 -21.34 54.43
CA LYS A 575 3.34 -22.18 55.14
C LYS A 575 3.53 -23.63 54.74
N GLY A 576 4.23 -24.40 55.57
CA GLY A 576 4.43 -25.83 55.37
C GLY A 576 3.43 -26.67 56.16
N GLN A 577 2.57 -27.41 55.45
CA GLN A 577 2.21 -28.81 55.74
C GLN A 577 1.88 -29.56 54.44
#